data_AF-A0A0U5ES14-F1
#
_entry.id   AF-A0A0U5ES14-F1
#
_cell.length_a   1.000
_cell.length_b   1.000
_cell.length_c   1.000
_cell.angle_alpha   90.00
_cell.angle_beta   90.00
_cell.angle_gamma   90.00
#
_symmetry.space_group_name_H-M   'P 1'
#
loop_
_entity.id
_entity.type
_entity.pdbx_description
1 polymer ?
#
loop_
_entity_poly.entity_id
_entity_poly.type
_entity_poly.pdbx_seq_one_letter_code
_entity_poly.pdbx_strand_id
1 'polypeptide(L)' 'MRFIGITICTLIAILSMSFSFFKSKPRDYVDIAREIRGNVGKKLSKKHRMNLIGVGGGMMGSVYMIGLSFQVRHPLE' A
#
# COMPACT_ATOMS: atom_id res chain seq x y z
N MET A 1 -24.39 -1.39 44.42
CA MET A 1 -24.80 -1.86 43.07
C MET A 1 -24.66 -0.82 41.97
N ARG A 2 -25.02 0.47 42.17
CA ARG A 2 -24.88 1.52 41.12
C ARG A 2 -23.44 1.82 40.67
N PHE A 3 -22.49 1.90 41.60
CA PHE A 3 -21.09 2.19 41.28
C PHE A 3 -20.40 1.08 40.46
N ILE A 4 -20.73 -0.19 40.73
CA ILE A 4 -20.17 -1.33 40.00
C ILE A 4 -20.60 -1.30 38.51
N GLY A 5 -21.86 -0.93 38.23
CA GLY A 5 -22.35 -0.80 36.86
C GLY A 5 -21.63 0.30 36.06
N ILE A 6 -21.35 1.44 36.70
CA ILE A 6 -20.62 2.54 36.05
C ILE A 6 -19.19 2.09 35.72
N THR A 7 -18.49 1.44 36.65
CA THR A 7 -17.12 0.97 36.43
C THR A 7 -17.05 -0.05 35.29
N ILE A 8 -18.03 -0.96 35.19
CA ILE A 8 -18.10 -1.96 34.11
C ILE A 8 -18.33 -1.26 32.75
N CYS A 9 -19.26 -0.31 32.68
CA CYS A 9 -19.52 0.44 31.44
C CYS A 9 -18.29 1.22 30.96
N THR A 10 -17.58 1.88 31.88
CA THR A 10 -16.35 2.63 31.56
C THR A 10 -15.24 1.68 31.07
N LEU A 11 -15.10 0.51 31.70
CA LEU A 11 -14.11 -0.49 31.29
C LEU A 11 -14.39 -1.01 29.88
N ILE A 12 -15.66 -1.31 29.56
CA ILE A 12 -16.09 -1.76 28.23
C ILE A 12 -15.83 -0.67 27.17
N ALA A 13 -16.08 0.60 27.50
CA ALA A 13 -15.84 1.72 26.59
C ALA A 13 -14.34 1.89 26.28
N ILE A 14 -13.46 1.77 27.28
CA ILE A 14 -12.01 1.86 27.11
C ILE A 14 -11.48 0.68 26.28
N LEU A 15 -11.96 -0.53 26.55
CA LEU A 15 -11.61 -1.72 25.77
C LEU A 15 -12.05 -1.59 24.30
N SER A 16 -13.25 -1.05 24.06
CA SER A 16 -13.81 -0.86 22.71
C SER A 16 -13.08 0.21 21.90
N MET A 17 -12.68 1.31 22.53
CA MET A 17 -11.83 2.36 21.94
C MET A 17 -10.44 1.80 21.58
N SER A 18 -9.86 1.00 22.48
CA SER A 18 -8.56 0.35 22.26
C SER A 18 -8.61 -0.62 21.08
N PHE A 19 -9.69 -1.40 20.94
CA PHE A 19 -9.85 -2.36 19.84
C PHE A 19 -10.01 -1.67 18.48
N SER A 20 -10.64 -0.50 18.43
CA SER A 20 -10.78 0.29 17.19
C SER A 20 -9.47 0.92 16.72
N PHE A 21 -8.54 1.17 17.64
CA PHE A 21 -7.20 1.70 17.34
C PHE A 21 -6.23 0.63 16.82
N PHE A 22 -6.48 -0.64 17.16
CA PHE A 22 -5.70 -1.79 16.68
C PHE A 22 -6.18 -2.37 15.34
N LYS A 23 -7.26 -1.85 14.76
CA LYS A 23 -7.55 -2.13 13.35
C LYS A 23 -6.42 -1.51 12.53
N SER A 24 -5.59 -2.36 11.94
CA SER A 24 -4.58 -1.96 10.96
C SER A 24 -5.23 -1.00 9.98
N LYS A 25 -4.71 0.22 9.89
CA LYS A 25 -5.15 1.15 8.85
C LYS A 25 -5.04 0.38 7.53
N PRO A 26 -6.11 0.36 6.69
CA PRO A 26 -6.01 -0.25 5.39
C PRO A 26 -4.77 0.33 4.72
N ARG A 27 -3.86 -0.55 4.29
CA ARG A 27 -2.60 -0.14 3.64
C ARG A 27 -2.97 0.83 2.54
N ASP A 28 -2.34 2.00 2.56
CA ASP A 28 -2.61 3.00 1.52
C ASP A 28 -2.32 2.37 0.16
N TYR A 29 -3.27 2.48 -0.77
CA TYR A 29 -3.12 1.95 -2.12
C TYR A 29 -1.85 2.54 -2.79
N VAL A 30 -1.45 3.74 -2.38
CA VAL A 30 -0.19 4.38 -2.79
C VAL A 30 1.03 3.56 -2.39
N ASP A 31 1.03 2.98 -1.18
CA ASP A 31 2.14 2.17 -0.69
C ASP A 31 2.20 0.81 -1.39
N ILE A 32 1.05 0.17 -1.61
CA ILE A 32 0.96 -1.08 -2.39
C ILE A 32 1.46 -0.87 -3.81
N ALA A 33 1.02 0.23 -4.45
CA ALA A 33 1.45 0.60 -5.78
C ALA A 33 2.96 0.86 -5.86
N ARG A 34 3.53 1.54 -4.85
CA ARG A 34 4.98 1.81 -4.76
C ARG A 34 5.78 0.51 -4.61
N GLU A 35 5.29 -0.43 -3.81
CA GLU A 35 5.90 -1.74 -3.60
C GLU A 35 5.89 -2.58 -4.89
N ILE A 36 4.72 -2.70 -5.55
CA ILE A 36 4.59 -3.42 -6.84
C ILE A 36 5.51 -2.79 -7.89
N ARG A 37 5.50 -1.46 -8.01
CA ARG A 37 6.37 -0.70 -8.91
C ARG A 37 7.84 -1.04 -8.70
N GLY A 38 8.33 -0.99 -7.46
CA GLY A 38 9.72 -1.25 -7.14
C GLY A 38 10.14 -2.68 -7.48
N ASN A 39 9.29 -3.65 -7.14
CA ASN A 39 9.57 -5.07 -7.35
C ASN A 39 9.52 -5.44 -8.85
N VAL A 40 8.46 -5.03 -9.55
CA VAL A 40 8.28 -5.32 -10.98
C VAL A 40 9.34 -4.60 -11.81
N GLY A 41 9.58 -3.31 -11.55
CA GLY A 41 10.58 -2.51 -12.25
C GLY A 41 11.97 -3.13 -12.15
N LYS A 42 12.44 -3.44 -10.93
CA LYS A 42 13.74 -4.10 -10.72
C LYS A 42 13.83 -5.46 -11.39
N LYS A 43 12.77 -6.27 -11.31
CA LYS A 43 12.74 -7.61 -11.89
C LYS A 43 12.85 -7.56 -13.42
N LEU A 44 12.10 -6.68 -14.07
CA LEU A 44 12.15 -6.48 -15.52
C LEU A 44 13.49 -5.91 -15.98
N SER A 45 14.01 -4.91 -15.27
CA SER A 45 15.34 -4.34 -15.53
C SER A 45 16.43 -5.40 -15.52
N LYS A 46 16.45 -6.27 -14.50
CA LYS A 46 17.43 -7.35 -14.42
C LYS A 46 17.24 -8.41 -15.50
N LYS A 47 15.99 -8.87 -15.71
CA LYS A 47 15.68 -9.95 -16.65
C LYS A 47 16.05 -9.58 -18.09
N HIS A 48 15.78 -8.35 -18.49
CA HIS A 48 15.95 -7.91 -19.87
C HIS A 48 17.15 -6.98 -20.07
N ARG A 49 18.01 -6.81 -19.06
CA ARG A 49 19.18 -5.90 -19.08
C ARG A 49 18.83 -4.47 -19.51
N MET A 50 17.68 -3.98 -19.05
CA MET A 50 17.17 -2.64 -19.33
C MET A 50 17.21 -1.76 -18.07
N ASN A 51 17.33 -0.44 -18.25
CA ASN A 51 17.26 0.51 -17.12
C ASN A 51 15.84 1.08 -17.00
N LEU A 52 15.24 1.04 -15.82
CA LEU A 52 14.01 1.80 -15.57
C LEU A 52 14.34 3.30 -15.56
N ILE A 53 13.74 4.08 -16.46
CA ILE A 53 14.02 5.52 -16.62
C ILE A 53 12.86 6.42 -16.22
N GLY A 54 11.66 5.88 -16.18
CA GLY A 54 10.47 6.66 -15.86
C GLY A 54 9.40 5.78 -15.25
N VAL A 55 8.67 6.36 -14.31
CA VAL A 55 7.48 5.72 -13.78
C VAL A 55 6.34 6.71 -13.69
N GLY A 56 5.25 6.38 -14.37
CA GLY A 56 3.99 7.12 -14.32
C GLY A 56 2.87 6.26 -13.75
N GLY A 57 1.72 6.86 -13.54
CA GLY A 57 0.54 6.15 -13.07
C GLY A 57 -0.50 7.10 -12.51
N GLY A 58 -1.70 6.58 -12.35
CA GLY A 58 -2.85 7.33 -11.87
C GLY A 58 -4.04 6.41 -11.62
N MET A 59 -5.09 6.97 -11.03
CA MET A 59 -6.34 6.26 -10.83
C MET A 59 -7.20 6.35 -12.09
N MET A 60 -7.67 5.19 -12.57
CA MET A 60 -8.70 5.10 -13.59
C MET A 60 -9.90 4.37 -12.99
N GLY A 61 -10.88 5.15 -12.51
CA GLY A 61 -11.97 4.63 -11.68
C GLY A 61 -11.43 3.98 -10.41
N SER A 62 -11.80 2.72 -10.15
CA SER A 62 -11.32 1.93 -9.00
C SER A 62 -10.02 1.15 -9.26
N VAL A 63 -9.35 1.40 -10.39
CA VAL A 63 -8.12 0.70 -10.78
C VAL A 63 -6.94 1.65 -10.71
N TYR A 64 -5.88 1.24 -10.01
CA TYR A 64 -4.62 1.97 -9.99
C TYR A 64 -3.73 1.51 -11.14
N MET A 65 -3.47 2.40 -12.11
CA MET A 65 -2.61 2.10 -13.25
C MET A 65 -1.15 2.51 -12.97
N ILE A 66 -0.22 1.67 -13.39
CA ILE A 66 1.23 1.92 -13.29
C ILE A 66 1.84 1.79 -14.69
N GLY A 67 2.44 2.86 -15.19
CA GLY A 67 3.25 2.84 -16.40
C GLY A 67 4.73 2.77 -16.05
N LEU A 68 5.46 1.80 -16.61
CA LEU A 68 6.91 1.67 -16.43
C LEU A 68 7.60 1.94 -17.78
N SER A 69 8.55 2.87 -17.80
CA SER A 69 9.33 3.22 -18.99
C SER A 69 10.77 2.74 -18.82
N PHE A 70 11.26 1.93 -19.75
CA PHE A 70 12.60 1.37 -19.72
C PHE A 70 13.44 1.88 -20.88
N GLN A 71 14.71 2.15 -20.62
CA GLN A 71 15.73 2.35 -21.63
C GLN A 71 16.35 1.00 -21.97
N VAL A 72 16.23 0.63 -23.25
CA VAL A 72 16.91 -0.53 -23.83
C VAL A 72 18.36 -0.14 -24.10
N ARG A 73 19.33 -0.93 -23.63
CA ARG A 73 20.78 -0.64 -23.80
C ARG A 73 21.34 -1.05 -25.17
N HIS A 74 20.53 -1.65 -26.03
CA HIS A 74 20.89 -2.06 -27.39
C HIS A 74 19.74 -1.70 -28.35
N PRO A 75 20.00 -1.46 -29.65
CA PRO A 75 18.93 -1.30 -30.62
C PRO A 75 18.01 -2.52 -30.58
N LEU A 76 16.70 -2.28 -30.66
CA LEU A 76 15.73 -3.33 -30.90
C LEU A 76 16.03 -3.88 -32.30
N GLU A 77 16.65 -5.06 -32.37
CA GLU A 77 16.78 -5.81 -33.63
C GLU A 77 15.40 -6.14 -34.20
#